data_AF-A0A7X6P3J6-F1
#
_entry.id   AF-A0A7X6P3J6-F1
#
_cell.length_a   1.000
_cell.length_b   1.000
_cell.length_c   1.000
_cell.angle_alpha   90.00
_cell.angle_beta   90.00
_cell.angle_gamma   90.00
#
_symmetry.space_group_name_H-M   'P 1'
#
loop_
_entity.id
_entity.type
_entity.pdbx_description
1 polymer ?
#
loop_
_entity_poly.entity_id
_entity_poly.type
_entity_poly.pdbx_seq_one_letter_code
_entity_poly.pdbx_strand_id
1 'polypeptide(L)'
;TKIAAMTTSDAEVRALAAFTIAHADEGVIVIAMGEHGTRSRVFFPALGSLLTFATAPGAPVVSGQLSFDDTVAELARFYPSRA
;
A
#
# COMPACT_ATOMS: atom_id res chain seq x y z
N THR A 1 4.08 9.22 -10.86
CA THR A 1 5.37 8.56 -10.55
C THR A 1 5.15 7.34 -9.66
N LYS A 2 5.91 6.24 -9.82
CA LYS A 2 5.80 5.05 -8.94
C LYS A 2 7.06 4.88 -8.09
N ILE A 3 6.87 4.71 -6.78
CA ILE A 3 7.93 4.48 -5.79
C ILE A 3 7.59 3.23 -4.99
N ALA A 4 8.52 2.29 -4.94
CA ALA A 4 8.45 1.12 -4.08
C ALA A 4 9.77 0.99 -3.31
N ALA A 5 9.70 1.01 -1.98
CA ALA A 5 10.90 1.01 -1.14
C ALA A 5 10.79 -0.07 -0.06
N MET A 6 11.89 -0.79 0.17
CA MET A 6 11.97 -1.75 1.28
C MET A 6 11.92 -1.01 2.60
N THR A 7 11.08 -1.49 3.52
CA THR A 7 11.00 -0.98 4.89
C THR A 7 11.26 -2.11 5.87
N THR A 8 12.14 -1.83 6.82
CA THR A 8 12.56 -2.72 7.91
C THR A 8 12.11 -2.19 9.27
N SER A 9 11.50 -1.01 9.31
CA SER A 9 10.99 -0.42 10.53
C SER A 9 9.72 0.41 10.30
N ASP A 10 8.99 0.64 11.37
CA ASP A 10 7.80 1.50 11.32
C ASP A 10 8.13 2.97 11.05
N ALA A 11 9.34 3.42 11.42
CA ALA A 11 9.79 4.77 11.15
C ALA A 11 9.91 5.04 9.64
N GLU A 12 10.43 4.08 8.88
CA GLU A 12 10.55 4.18 7.42
C GLU A 12 9.19 4.19 6.73
N VAL A 13 8.24 3.38 7.21
CA VAL A 13 6.86 3.43 6.69
C VAL A 13 6.21 4.78 6.96
N ARG A 14 6.45 5.39 8.13
CA ARG A 14 5.97 6.75 8.43
C ARG A 14 6.61 7.80 7.52
N ALA A 15 7.90 7.66 7.22
CA ALA A 15 8.57 8.55 6.26
C ALA A 15 7.95 8.44 4.86
N LEU A 16 7.65 7.23 4.38
CA LEU A 16 6.96 7.04 3.10
C LEU A 16 5.52 7.54 3.12
N ALA A 17 4.83 7.43 4.25
CA ALA A 17 3.49 8.01 4.41
C ALA A 17 3.53 9.53 4.30
N ALA A 18 4.49 10.18 4.98
CA ALA A 18 4.70 11.63 4.91
C ALA A 18 5.02 12.08 3.47
N PHE A 19 5.88 11.33 2.77
CA PHE A 19 6.14 11.56 1.35
C PHE A 19 4.85 11.45 0.51
N THR A 20 4.05 10.40 0.72
CA THR A 20 2.81 10.19 -0.05
C THR A 20 1.85 11.36 0.12
N ILE A 21 1.69 11.87 1.35
CA ILE A 21 0.85 13.03 1.65
C ILE A 21 1.39 14.30 0.96
N ALA A 22 2.71 14.53 1.03
CA ALA A 22 3.34 15.71 0.44
C ALA A 22 3.18 15.79 -1.08
N HIS A 23 2.97 14.65 -1.74
CA HIS A 23 2.86 14.53 -3.21
C HIS A 23 1.50 13.99 -3.67
N ALA A 24 0.46 14.10 -2.83
CA ALA A 24 -0.85 13.48 -3.09
C ALA A 24 -1.49 13.96 -4.41
N ASP A 25 -1.30 15.23 -4.77
CA ASP A 25 -1.87 15.84 -5.98
C ASP A 25 -1.01 15.64 -7.25
N GLU A 26 0.15 14.98 -7.13
CA GLU A 26 1.09 14.78 -8.24
C GLU A 26 0.89 13.45 -8.97
N GLY A 27 -0.13 12.67 -8.60
CA GLY A 27 -0.39 11.36 -9.20
C GLY A 27 0.72 10.35 -8.91
N VAL A 28 1.03 10.17 -7.62
CA VAL A 28 2.02 9.20 -7.16
C VAL A 28 1.40 7.83 -6.87
N ILE A 29 2.20 6.79 -7.02
CA ILE A 29 1.91 5.43 -6.56
C ILE A 29 3.03 5.05 -5.61
N VAL A 30 2.72 4.86 -4.33
CA VAL A 30 3.72 4.62 -3.29
C VAL A 30 3.41 3.31 -2.57
N ILE A 31 4.40 2.44 -2.46
CA ILE A 31 4.31 1.15 -1.75
C ILE A 31 5.51 1.01 -0.82
N ALA A 32 5.25 0.74 0.47
CA ALA A 32 6.25 0.21 1.37
C ALA A 32 6.30 -1.32 1.20
N MET A 33 7.48 -1.85 0.90
CA MET A 33 7.74 -3.29 0.76
C MET A 33 8.24 -3.88 2.08
N GLY A 34 8.19 -5.21 2.18
CA GLY A 34 8.53 -5.94 3.41
C GLY A 34 7.36 -6.03 4.38
N GLU A 35 7.55 -6.80 5.45
CA GLU A 35 6.51 -7.12 6.45
C GLU A 35 5.89 -5.85 7.06
N HIS A 36 6.72 -4.89 7.47
CA HIS A 36 6.28 -3.58 7.99
C HIS A 36 5.48 -2.78 6.96
N GLY A 37 5.76 -2.99 5.67
CA GLY A 37 5.17 -2.28 4.56
C GLY A 37 3.76 -2.74 4.19
N THR A 38 3.30 -3.90 4.67
CA THR A 38 1.97 -4.48 4.34
C THR A 38 0.84 -3.47 4.45
N ARG A 39 0.83 -2.69 5.54
CA ARG A 39 -0.20 -1.68 5.83
C ARG A 39 -0.26 -0.56 4.77
N SER A 40 0.83 -0.27 4.07
CA SER A 40 0.82 0.72 2.99
C SER A 40 -0.12 0.34 1.85
N ARG A 41 -0.28 -0.96 1.59
CA ARG A 41 -1.16 -1.49 0.53
C ARG A 41 -2.63 -1.21 0.80
N VAL A 42 -3.01 -0.99 2.06
CA VAL A 42 -4.38 -0.69 2.47
C VAL A 42 -4.55 0.80 2.72
N PHE A 43 -3.60 1.46 3.39
CA PHE A 43 -3.80 2.83 3.89
C PHE A 43 -3.17 3.94 3.06
N PHE A 44 -2.15 3.68 2.23
CA PHE A 44 -1.60 4.74 1.37
C PHE A 44 -2.57 5.22 0.28
N PRO A 45 -3.54 4.42 -0.19
CA PRO A 45 -4.64 4.95 -1.00
C PRO A 45 -5.37 6.14 -0.37
N ALA A 46 -5.63 6.11 0.95
CA ALA A 46 -6.21 7.26 1.68
C ALA A 46 -5.29 8.49 1.72
N LEU A 47 -3.99 8.29 1.55
CA LEU A 47 -2.97 9.34 1.68
C LEU A 47 -2.57 9.97 0.34
N GLY A 48 -3.07 9.47 -0.79
CA GLY A 48 -2.78 10.00 -2.13
C GLY A 48 -2.11 9.02 -3.09
N SER A 49 -1.80 7.79 -2.67
CA SER A 49 -1.31 6.76 -3.62
C SER A 49 -2.44 6.30 -4.53
N LEU A 50 -2.29 6.48 -5.84
CA LEU A 50 -3.36 6.19 -6.81
C LEU A 50 -3.69 4.71 -6.96
N LEU A 51 -2.74 3.82 -6.70
CA LEU A 51 -2.90 2.38 -6.86
C LEU A 51 -2.28 1.63 -5.69
N THR A 52 -2.79 0.41 -5.47
CA THR A 52 -2.18 -0.60 -4.60
C THR A 52 -1.98 -1.91 -5.37
N PHE A 53 -1.22 -2.84 -4.78
CA PHE A 53 -0.85 -4.11 -5.40
C PHE A 53 -1.06 -5.28 -4.43
N ALA A 54 -1.60 -6.36 -4.96
CA ALA A 54 -1.87 -7.61 -4.27
C ALA A 54 -1.25 -8.81 -5.01
N THR A 55 -1.09 -9.93 -4.33
CA THR A 55 -0.66 -11.21 -4.91
C THR A 55 -1.81 -11.83 -5.71
N ALA A 56 -1.53 -12.22 -6.95
CA ALA A 56 -2.50 -12.93 -7.79
C ALA A 56 -2.82 -14.34 -7.23
N PRO A 57 -4.04 -14.85 -7.43
CA PRO A 57 -4.38 -16.22 -7.07
C PRO A 57 -3.40 -17.24 -7.65
N GLY A 58 -2.93 -18.19 -6.83
CA GLY A 58 -1.97 -19.22 -7.22
C GLY A 58 -0.49 -18.77 -7.29
N ALA A 59 -0.19 -17.49 -7.06
CA ALA A 59 1.18 -17.01 -6.95
C ALA A 59 1.74 -17.20 -5.52
N PRO A 60 3.06 -17.40 -5.36
CA PRO A 60 3.67 -17.51 -4.05
C PRO A 60 3.51 -16.20 -3.26
N VAL A 61 3.08 -16.33 -2.00
CA VAL A 61 2.98 -15.19 -1.07
C VAL A 61 4.38 -14.80 -0.64
N VAL A 62 4.75 -13.55 -0.94
CA VAL A 62 6.03 -12.96 -0.53
C VAL A 62 5.80 -12.11 0.72
N SER A 63 6.78 -12.05 1.63
CA SER A 63 6.68 -11.28 2.88
C SER A 63 6.14 -9.86 2.63
N GLY A 64 5.06 -9.54 3.35
CA GLY A 64 4.37 -8.25 3.28
C GLY A 64 3.47 -8.02 2.06
N GLN A 65 3.18 -9.04 1.26
CA GLN A 65 2.09 -9.00 0.28
C GLN A 65 0.80 -9.58 0.87
N LEU A 66 -0.33 -8.98 0.49
CA LEU A 66 -1.66 -9.51 0.76
C LEU A 66 -2.15 -10.24 -0.49
N SER A 67 -2.95 -11.29 -0.31
CA SER A 67 -3.67 -11.91 -1.42
C SER A 67 -4.64 -10.89 -2.06
N PHE A 68 -5.03 -11.14 -3.30
CA PHE A 68 -6.04 -10.31 -3.96
C PHE A 68 -7.33 -10.23 -3.12
N ASP A 69 -7.82 -11.38 -2.64
CA ASP A 69 -9.07 -11.46 -1.87
C ASP A 69 -8.97 -10.71 -0.53
N ASP A 70 -7.86 -10.88 0.20
CA ASP A 70 -7.63 -10.15 1.46
C ASP A 70 -7.52 -8.64 1.22
N THR A 71 -6.86 -8.24 0.13
CA THR A 71 -6.73 -6.82 -0.22
C THR A 71 -8.09 -6.21 -0.53
N VAL A 72 -8.93 -6.89 -1.31
CA VAL A 72 -10.29 -6.44 -1.62
C VAL A 72 -11.14 -6.36 -0.35
N ALA A 73 -11.05 -7.35 0.54
CA ALA A 73 -11.77 -7.35 1.81
C ALA A 73 -11.39 -6.15 2.70
N GLU A 74 -10.09 -5.87 2.85
CA GLU A 74 -9.62 -4.73 3.64
C GLU A 74 -9.97 -3.39 2.98
N LEU A 75 -9.88 -3.28 1.65
CA LEU A 75 -10.30 -2.08 0.95
C LEU A 75 -11.81 -1.83 1.09
N ALA A 76 -12.65 -2.86 0.96
CA ALA A 76 -14.09 -2.73 1.18
C ALA A 76 -14.42 -2.33 2.62
N ARG A 77 -13.64 -2.83 3.60
CA ARG A 77 -13.80 -2.50 5.02
C ARG A 77 -13.48 -1.04 5.33
N PHE A 78 -12.40 -0.49 4.76
CA PHE A 78 -11.94 0.87 5.07
C PHE A 78 -12.41 1.94 4.07
N TYR A 79 -12.85 1.56 2.87
CA TYR A 79 -13.31 2.45 1.81
C TYR A 79 -14.69 2.03 1.24
N PRO A 80 -15.73 1.93 2.08
CA PRO A 80 -17.04 1.36 1.68
C PRO A 80 -17.79 2.16 0.61
N SER A 81 -17.42 3.42 0.36
CA SER A 81 -18.08 4.32 -0.59
C SER A 81 -17.33 4.51 -1.92
N ARG A 82 -16.21 3.78 -2.14
CA ARG A 82 -15.36 3.91 -3.34
C ARG A 82 -15.03 2.57 -4.02
N ALA A 83 -15.80 1.52 -3.75
CA ALA A 83 -15.76 0.26 -4.51
C ALA A 83 -16.70 0.31 -5.72
#